data_AF-A0A485P617-F1
#
_entry.id   AF-A0A485P617-F1
#
_cell.length_a   1.000
_cell.length_b   1.000
_cell.length_c   1.000
_cell.angle_alpha   90.00
_cell.angle_beta   90.00
_cell.angle_gamma   90.00
#
_symmetry.space_group_name_H-M   'P 1'
#
loop_
_entity.id
_entity.type
_entity.pdbx_description
1 polymer ?
#
loop_
_entity_poly.entity_id
_entity_poly.type
_entity_poly.pdbx_seq_one_letter_code
_entity_poly.pdbx_strand_id
1 'polypeptide(L)'
;MASGVTVNDEVIRVFNDMKVRKSSTQEEIKKRKKAVLFCLSDDKRQIIVEEAKQILVGDIGDTVEDPYTSFVKLLPLNDCRYALYDATLRNKRV
;
A
#
# COMPACT_ATOMS: atom_id res chain seq x y z
N MET A 1 22.94 -14.97 -2.93
CA MET A 1 21.54 -15.42 -3.01
C MET A 1 20.88 -14.66 -4.16
N ALA A 2 20.53 -15.32 -5.26
CA ALA A 2 19.70 -14.72 -6.28
C ALA A 2 18.24 -14.98 -5.87
N SER A 3 17.49 -13.94 -5.50
CA SER A 3 16.05 -14.09 -5.35
C SER A 3 15.51 -14.39 -6.75
N GLY A 4 15.05 -15.62 -7.00
CA GLY A 4 14.45 -16.04 -8.29
C GLY A 4 13.10 -15.35 -8.59
N VAL A 5 12.89 -14.17 -8.02
CA VAL A 5 11.67 -13.39 -8.03
C VAL A 5 12.04 -12.00 -8.55
N THR A 6 11.37 -11.59 -9.62
CA THR A 6 11.47 -10.26 -10.21
C THR A 6 10.38 -9.35 -9.64
N VAL A 7 10.66 -8.06 -9.54
CA VAL A 7 9.65 -7.08 -9.14
C VAL A 7 9.02 -6.54 -10.41
N ASN A 8 7.69 -6.57 -10.51
CA ASN A 8 7.00 -5.95 -11.64
C ASN A 8 7.21 -4.42 -11.61
N ASP A 9 7.44 -3.82 -12.77
CA ASP A 9 7.62 -2.37 -12.93
C ASP A 9 6.46 -1.56 -12.32
N GLU A 10 5.25 -2.10 -12.31
CA GLU A 10 4.09 -1.47 -11.67
C GLU A 10 4.27 -1.31 -10.15
N VAL A 11 4.87 -2.30 -9.49
CA VAL A 11 5.19 -2.24 -8.05
C VAL A 11 6.19 -1.12 -7.79
N ILE A 12 7.20 -0.98 -8.66
CA ILE A 12 8.21 0.07 -8.56
C ILE A 12 7.57 1.45 -8.76
N ARG A 13 6.65 1.57 -9.73
CA ARG A 13 5.90 2.80 -9.97
C ARG A 13 5.03 3.19 -8.78
N VAL A 14 4.28 2.24 -8.22
CA VAL A 14 3.44 2.47 -7.02
C VAL A 14 4.30 2.86 -5.82
N PHE A 15 5.44 2.20 -5.62
CA PHE A 15 6.37 2.53 -4.55
C PHE A 15 6.91 3.96 -4.69
N ASN A 16 7.34 4.35 -5.89
CA ASN A 16 7.82 5.70 -6.15
C ASN A 16 6.72 6.75 -5.98
N ASP A 17 5.49 6.44 -6.42
CA ASP A 17 4.34 7.33 -6.24
C ASP A 17 3.98 7.54 -4.76
N MET A 18 4.00 6.47 -3.96
CA MET A 18 3.79 6.57 -2.52
C MET A 18 4.91 7.34 -1.80
N LYS A 19 6.17 7.14 -2.22
CA LYS A 19 7.36 7.77 -1.62
C LYS A 19 7.46 9.25 -1.96
N VAL A 20 7.21 9.64 -3.21
CA VAL A 20 7.31 11.03 -3.65
C VAL A 20 5.98 11.72 -3.39
N ARG A 21 5.95 12.61 -2.40
CA ARG A 21 4.79 13.49 -2.16
C ARG A 21 4.69 14.52 -3.30
N LYS A 22 4.04 14.15 -4.41
CA LYS A 22 3.79 15.05 -5.56
C LYS A 22 2.53 15.92 -5.41
N SER A 23 1.72 15.69 -4.39
CA SER A 23 0.35 16.22 -4.32
C SER A 23 0.33 17.72 -3.97
N SER A 24 -0.11 18.56 -4.91
CA SER A 24 -0.34 20.01 -4.70
C SER A 24 -1.81 20.37 -4.48
N THR A 25 -2.75 19.51 -4.89
CA THR A 25 -4.22 19.73 -4.79
C THR A 25 -4.92 18.68 -3.93
N GLN A 26 -6.03 19.06 -3.27
CA GLN A 26 -6.77 18.17 -2.36
C GLN A 26 -7.28 16.89 -3.03
N GLU A 27 -7.69 16.94 -4.30
CA GLU A 27 -8.18 15.77 -5.04
C GLU A 27 -7.08 14.72 -5.25
N GLU A 28 -5.84 15.14 -5.53
CA GLU A 28 -4.70 14.22 -5.66
C GLU A 28 -4.30 13.62 -4.31
N ILE A 29 -4.42 14.40 -3.22
CA ILE A 29 -4.17 13.89 -1.86
C ILE A 29 -5.16 12.78 -1.53
N LYS A 30 -6.45 12.96 -1.87
CA LYS A 30 -7.48 11.94 -1.62
C LYS A 30 -7.24 10.66 -2.44
N LYS A 31 -6.76 10.77 -3.68
CA LYS A 31 -6.43 9.63 -4.55
C LYS A 31 -5.10 8.94 -4.18
N ARG A 32 -4.33 9.51 -3.24
CA ARG A 32 -3.07 8.91 -2.80
C ARG A 32 -3.33 7.59 -2.09
N LYS A 33 -2.49 6.59 -2.35
CA LYS A 33 -2.56 5.29 -1.66
C LYS A 33 -2.00 5.45 -0.24
N LYS A 34 -2.79 5.09 0.77
CA LYS A 34 -2.36 4.97 2.17
C LYS A 34 -1.72 3.62 2.42
N ALA A 35 -2.36 2.57 1.90
CA ALA A 35 -1.90 1.20 2.03
C ALA A 35 -2.06 0.48 0.71
N VAL A 36 -1.14 -0.41 0.39
CA VAL A 36 -1.21 -1.28 -0.78
C VAL A 36 -0.62 -2.64 -0.44
N LEU A 37 -1.28 -3.69 -0.90
CA LEU A 37 -0.83 -5.06 -0.80
C LEU A 37 -0.23 -5.52 -2.12
N PHE A 38 0.76 -6.40 -2.02
CA PHE A 38 1.40 -7.07 -3.13
C PHE A 38 1.38 -8.57 -2.88
N CYS A 39 1.17 -9.29 -3.96
CA CYS A 39 1.16 -10.75 -3.98
C CYS A 39 2.24 -11.25 -4.93
N LEU A 40 2.66 -12.49 -4.71
CA LEU A 40 3.40 -13.22 -5.74
C LEU A 40 2.42 -13.57 -6.86
N SER A 41 2.88 -13.47 -8.10
CA SER A 41 2.17 -14.02 -9.24
C SER A 41 2.02 -15.55 -9.08
N ASP A 42 1.09 -16.17 -9.80
CA ASP A 42 0.80 -17.61 -9.72
C ASP A 42 2.07 -18.45 -9.99
N ASP A 43 2.92 -17.99 -10.91
CA ASP A 43 4.20 -18.60 -11.26
C ASP A 43 5.31 -18.37 -10.21
N LYS A 44 5.04 -17.57 -9.15
CA LYS A 44 5.94 -17.19 -8.05
C LYS A 44 7.27 -16.55 -8.49
N ARG A 45 7.38 -16.16 -9.76
CA ARG A 45 8.54 -15.49 -10.33
C ARG A 45 8.46 -13.98 -10.30
N GLN A 46 7.29 -13.41 -10.04
CA GLN A 46 7.10 -11.96 -10.06
C GLN A 46 6.28 -11.49 -8.86
N ILE A 47 6.63 -10.33 -8.31
CA ILE A 47 5.80 -9.61 -7.33
C ILE A 47 4.91 -8.64 -8.10
N ILE A 48 3.60 -8.75 -7.90
CA ILE A 48 2.57 -7.94 -8.57
C ILE A 48 1.75 -7.14 -7.55
N VAL A 49 1.19 -6.03 -8.00
CA VAL A 49 0.30 -5.18 -7.20
C VAL A 49 -1.06 -5.85 -7.08
N GLU A 50 -1.61 -5.88 -5.87
CA GLU A 50 -2.96 -6.35 -5.65
C GLU A 50 -3.94 -5.18 -5.61
N GLU A 51 -4.46 -4.80 -6.78
CA GLU A 51 -5.31 -3.61 -6.94
C GLU A 51 -6.61 -3.67 -6.12
N ALA A 52 -7.14 -4.87 -5.88
CA ALA A 52 -8.34 -5.08 -5.07
C ALA A 52 -8.13 -4.78 -3.57
N LYS A 53 -6.88 -4.71 -3.11
CA LYS A 53 -6.53 -4.57 -1.69
C LYS A 53 -5.62 -3.37 -1.45
N GLN A 54 -6.11 -2.20 -1.87
CA GLN A 54 -5.49 -0.91 -1.59
C GLN A 54 -6.46 -0.02 -0.78
N ILE A 55 -5.89 0.84 0.06
CA ILE A 55 -6.62 1.85 0.84
C ILE A 55 -6.15 3.21 0.35
N LEU A 56 -7.09 4.09 0.00
CA LEU A 56 -6.79 5.47 -0.36
C LEU A 56 -6.79 6.36 0.89
N VAL A 57 -6.06 7.47 0.83
CA VAL A 57 -6.05 8.48 1.91
C VAL A 57 -7.40 9.16 2.03
N GLY A 58 -8.13 9.32 0.92
CA GLY A 58 -9.46 9.92 0.89
C GLY A 58 -10.54 9.11 1.61
N ASP A 59 -10.39 7.78 1.69
CA ASP A 59 -11.30 6.91 2.44
C ASP A 59 -11.14 7.08 3.97
N ILE A 60 -10.00 7.61 4.43
CA ILE A 60 -9.69 7.78 5.84
C ILE A 60 -10.51 8.94 6.39
N GLY A 61 -11.39 8.65 7.35
CA GLY A 61 -12.31 9.60 7.96
C GLY A 61 -13.66 9.73 7.24
N ASP A 62 -13.87 9.08 6.10
CA ASP A 62 -15.17 8.99 5.43
C ASP A 62 -15.80 7.61 5.64
N THR A 63 -15.14 6.57 5.11
CA THR A 63 -15.60 5.18 5.21
C THR A 63 -14.71 4.32 6.12
N VAL A 64 -13.48 4.79 6.40
CA VAL A 64 -12.48 4.10 7.22
C VAL A 64 -12.07 4.99 8.39
N GLU A 65 -12.59 4.70 9.60
CA GLU A 65 -12.18 5.37 10.84
C GLU A 65 -10.72 5.06 11.19
N ASP A 66 -10.38 3.77 11.25
CA ASP A 66 -9.03 3.30 11.59
C ASP A 66 -8.35 2.64 10.37
N PRO A 67 -7.42 3.34 9.70
CA PRO A 67 -6.77 2.82 8.50
C PRO A 67 -5.95 1.56 8.78
N TYR A 68 -5.40 1.44 9.99
CA TYR A 68 -4.64 0.26 10.40
C TYR A 68 -5.53 -0.97 10.60
N THR A 69 -6.69 -0.81 11.26
CA THR A 69 -7.63 -1.91 11.47
C THR A 69 -8.20 -2.42 10.15
N SER A 70 -8.57 -1.52 9.24
CA SER A 70 -9.02 -1.89 7.89
C SER A 70 -7.91 -2.58 7.09
N PHE A 71 -6.67 -2.13 7.24
CA PHE A 71 -5.53 -2.77 6.62
C PHE A 71 -5.30 -4.21 7.14
N VAL A 72 -5.40 -4.43 8.46
CA VAL A 72 -5.30 -5.78 9.05
C VAL A 72 -6.42 -6.70 8.57
N LYS A 73 -7.64 -6.18 8.41
CA LYS A 73 -8.77 -6.96 7.87
C LYS A 73 -8.60 -7.37 6.40
N LEU A 74 -7.80 -6.64 5.62
CA LEU A 74 -7.51 -6.96 4.22
C LEU A 74 -6.48 -8.09 4.08
N LEU A 75 -5.65 -8.33 5.10
CA LEU A 75 -4.67 -9.41 5.09
C LEU A 75 -5.38 -10.76 5.22
N PRO A 76 -5.13 -11.72 4.31
CA PRO A 76 -5.62 -13.08 4.50
C PRO A 76 -4.87 -13.76 5.64
N LEU A 77 -5.59 -14.59 6.42
CA LEU A 77 -5.02 -15.32 7.56
C LEU A 77 -4.06 -16.44 7.15
N ASN A 78 -4.29 -17.06 5.98
CA ASN A 78 -3.62 -18.29 5.56
C ASN A 78 -2.58 -18.08 4.45
N ASP A 79 -2.32 -16.84 4.03
CA ASP A 79 -1.51 -16.54 2.84
C ASP A 79 -0.58 -15.35 3.09
N CYS A 80 0.68 -15.45 2.65
CA CYS A 80 1.67 -14.41 2.91
C CYS A 80 1.60 -13.30 1.85
N ARG A 81 1.54 -12.05 2.30
CA ARG A 81 1.52 -10.88 1.43
C ARG A 81 2.55 -9.85 1.83
N TYR A 82 3.07 -9.14 0.84
CA TYR A 82 3.89 -7.96 1.06
C TYR A 82 2.99 -6.75 1.10
N ALA A 83 3.36 -5.74 1.86
CA ALA A 83 2.56 -4.53 1.94
C ALA A 83 3.41 -3.29 2.14
N LEU A 84 2.90 -2.17 1.66
CA LEU A 84 3.39 -0.84 1.95
C LEU A 84 2.29 -0.04 2.65
N TYR A 85 2.65 0.54 3.77
CA TYR A 85 1.76 1.36 4.58
C TYR A 85 2.43 2.69 4.92
N ASP A 86 1.81 3.80 4.50
CA ASP A 86 2.26 5.16 4.84
C ASP A 86 1.82 5.49 6.27
N ALA A 87 2.69 5.20 7.25
CA ALA A 87 2.42 5.49 8.65
C ALA A 87 2.68 6.99 8.96
N THR A 88 1.67 7.66 9.50
CA THR A 88 1.77 9.02 10.02
C THR A 88 1.78 8.96 11.54
N LEU A 89 2.96 8.78 12.13
CA LEU A 89 3.14 8.83 13.58
C LEU A 89 3.25 10.29 14.01
N ARG A 90 2.40 10.71 14.95
CA ARG A 90 2.56 12.00 15.62
C ARG A 90 3.40 11.79 16.87
N ASN A 91 4.64 12.26 16.86
CA ASN A 91 5.40 12.34 18.10
C ASN A 91 4.73 13.37 19.01
N LYS A 92 4.32 12.94 20.21
CA LYS A 92 4.00 13.89 21.28
C LYS A 92 5.29 14.62 21.61
N ARG A 93 5.33 15.93 21.34
CA ARG A 93 6.35 16.79 21.94
C ARG A 93 6.09 16.77 23.44
N VAL A 94 7.08 16.27 24.18
CA VAL A 94 7.16 16.39 25.65
C VAL A 94 7.46 17.83 25.99
#